data_AF-A0A0Q4H0H5-F1
#
_entry.id   AF-A0A0Q4H0H5-F1
#
_cell.length_a   1.000
_cell.length_b   1.000
_cell.length_c   1.000
_cell.angle_alpha   90.00
_cell.angle_beta   90.00
_cell.angle_gamma   90.00
#
_symmetry.space_group_name_H-M   'P 1'
#
loop_
_entity.id
_entity.type
_entity.pdbx_description
1 polymer ?
#
loop_
_entity_poly.entity_id
_entity_poly.type
_entity_poly.pdbx_seq_one_letter_code
_entity_poly.pdbx_strand_id
1 'polypeptide(L)' 'MKQLGKRAAEMAATFMIGDGMLGLLQPRRHVELWQEHAGGAELLVRPFVDRPNRRRAYAVLQIAAGLALAARQATTRR' A
#
# COMPACT_ATOMS: atom_id res chain seq x y z
N MET A 1 0.16 -18.15 16.16
CA MET A 1 0.96 -17.32 15.22
C MET A 1 1.99 -16.53 16.02
N LYS A 2 3.20 -17.07 16.27
CA LYS A 2 3.92 -16.76 17.53
C LYS A 2 4.68 -15.41 17.59
N GLN A 3 5.33 -14.94 16.53
CA GLN A 3 5.93 -13.59 16.51
C GLN A 3 6.32 -13.15 15.10
N LEU A 4 6.82 -14.07 14.27
CA LEU A 4 7.07 -13.82 12.84
C LEU A 4 5.82 -13.31 12.11
N GLY A 5 4.65 -13.89 12.36
CA GLY A 5 3.39 -13.41 11.75
C GLY A 5 2.99 -12.00 12.19
N LYS A 6 3.31 -11.60 13.43
CA LYS A 6 3.08 -10.21 13.89
C LYS A 6 4.05 -9.26 13.20
N ARG A 7 5.35 -9.60 13.15
CA ARG A 7 6.35 -8.78 12.44
C ARG A 7 6.02 -8.64 10.95
N ALA A 8 5.59 -9.73 10.30
CA ALA A 8 5.18 -9.70 8.90
C ALA A 8 3.93 -8.84 8.68
N ALA A 9 2.95 -8.91 9.59
CA ALA A 9 1.77 -8.05 9.54
C ALA A 9 2.13 -6.56 9.75
N GLU A 10 3.06 -6.25 10.64
CA GLU A 10 3.55 -4.88 10.87
C GLU A 10 4.30 -4.34 9.65
N MET A 11 5.15 -5.16 9.04
CA MET A 11 5.81 -4.82 7.78
C MET A 11 4.79 -4.58 6.67
N ALA A 12 3.78 -5.46 6.53
CA ALA A 12 2.72 -5.30 5.55
C ALA A 12 1.92 -4.01 5.78
N ALA A 13 1.55 -3.71 7.03
CA ALA A 13 0.85 -2.48 7.38
C ALA A 13 1.67 -1.24 7.01
N THR A 14 2.97 -1.25 7.33
CA THR A 14 3.90 -0.16 7.00
C THR A 14 3.99 0.05 5.49
N PHE A 15 4.16 -1.04 4.72
CA PHE A 15 4.19 -0.98 3.27
C PHE A 15 2.88 -0.43 2.68
N MET A 16 1.73 -0.89 3.17
CA MET A 16 0.42 -0.43 2.69
C MET A 16 0.22 1.06 2.96
N ILE A 17 0.60 1.54 4.14
CA ILE A 17 0.48 2.95 4.49
C ILE A 17 1.45 3.80 3.64
N GLY A 18 2.73 3.38 3.54
CA GLY A 18 3.73 4.09 2.75
C GLY A 18 3.39 4.15 1.26
N ASP A 19 3.03 3.01 0.67
CA ASP A 19 2.61 2.92 -0.73
C ASP A 19 1.34 3.73 -0.99
N GLY A 20 0.36 3.66 -0.09
CA GLY A 20 -0.84 4.47 -0.16
C GLY A 20 -0.54 5.97 -0.08
N MET A 21 0.36 6.42 0.81
CA MET A 21 0.76 7.83 0.88
C MET A 21 1.41 8.32 -0.42
N LEU A 22 2.28 7.52 -1.04
CA LEU A 22 2.87 7.83 -2.34
C LEU A 22 1.79 7.87 -3.44
N GLY A 23 0.89 6.90 -3.47
CA GLY A 23 -0.23 6.85 -4.41
C GLY A 23 -1.25 7.98 -4.23
N LEU A 24 -1.39 8.53 -3.03
CA LEU A 24 -2.29 9.64 -2.74
C LEU A 24 -1.68 11.00 -3.12
N LEU A 25 -0.46 11.25 -2.68
CA LEU A 25 0.21 12.55 -2.81
C LEU A 25 0.91 12.71 -4.17
N GLN A 26 1.45 11.62 -4.73
CA GLN A 26 2.24 11.63 -5.97
C GLN A 26 1.77 10.57 -6.98
N PRO A 27 0.47 10.47 -7.32
CA PRO A 27 -0.08 9.35 -8.09
C PRO A 27 0.54 9.15 -9.46
N ARG A 28 0.86 10.25 -10.19
CA ARG A 28 1.43 10.18 -11.55
C ARG A 28 2.86 9.64 -11.51
N ARG A 29 3.76 10.36 -10.83
CA ARG A 29 5.15 9.93 -10.59
C ARG A 29 5.24 8.51 -10.04
N HIS A 30 4.38 8.17 -9.08
CA HIS A 30 4.36 6.84 -8.49
C HIS A 30 4.00 5.78 -9.53
N VAL A 31 2.97 5.96 -10.35
CA VAL A 31 2.62 5.00 -11.42
C VAL A 31 3.68 4.96 -12.52
N GLU A 32 4.21 6.10 -12.93
CA GLU A 32 5.22 6.22 -13.99
C GLU A 32 6.50 5.42 -13.69
N LEU A 33 6.93 5.38 -12.42
CA LEU A 33 8.12 4.61 -12.02
C LEU A 33 7.96 3.08 -12.20
N TRP A 34 6.73 2.58 -12.28
CA TRP A 34 6.43 1.15 -12.33
C TRP A 34 5.78 0.72 -13.65
N GLN A 35 5.57 1.65 -14.59
CA GLN A 35 4.86 1.36 -15.83
C GLN A 35 5.75 0.65 -16.88
N GLU A 36 7.07 0.72 -16.71
CA GLU A 36 8.07 0.20 -17.64
C GLU A 36 9.25 -0.43 -16.89
N HIS A 37 9.80 -1.54 -17.43
CA HIS A 37 10.99 -2.21 -16.90
C HIS A 37 10.92 -2.58 -15.41
N ALA A 38 9.71 -2.91 -14.95
CA ALA A 38 9.35 -3.07 -13.55
C ALA A 38 9.19 -4.55 -13.12
N GLY A 39 9.73 -5.48 -13.91
CA GLY A 39 9.83 -6.90 -13.54
C GLY A 39 8.48 -7.58 -13.29
N GLY A 40 7.42 -7.18 -13.99
CA GLY A 40 6.06 -7.70 -13.85
C GLY A 40 5.12 -6.79 -13.05
N ALA A 41 5.65 -5.78 -12.35
CA ALA A 41 4.83 -4.81 -11.65
C ALA A 41 4.04 -3.90 -12.62
N GLU A 42 4.38 -3.88 -13.92
CA GLU A 42 3.65 -3.14 -14.95
C GLU A 42 2.18 -3.55 -14.97
N LEU A 43 1.89 -4.84 -14.77
CA LEU A 43 0.53 -5.38 -14.75
C LEU A 43 -0.30 -4.84 -13.58
N LEU A 44 0.35 -4.57 -12.44
CA LEU A 44 -0.29 -4.06 -11.23
C LEU A 44 -0.63 -2.58 -11.35
N VAL A 45 0.20 -1.80 -12.07
CA VAL A 45 -0.03 -0.36 -12.22
C VAL A 45 -0.87 0.02 -13.45
N ARG A 46 -0.99 -0.88 -14.43
CA ARG A 46 -1.78 -0.70 -15.66
C ARG A 46 -3.20 -0.14 -15.43
N PRO A 47 -3.98 -0.56 -14.41
CA PRO A 47 -5.32 0.00 -14.16
C PRO A 47 -5.33 1.50 -13.79
N PHE A 48 -4.18 2.01 -13.35
CA PHE A 48 -4.01 3.38 -12.83
C PHE A 48 -3.33 4.33 -13.81
N VAL A 49 -2.77 3.82 -14.92
CA VAL A 49 -2.18 4.62 -16.00
C VAL A 49 -3.21 5.64 -16.51
N ASP A 50 -2.77 6.90 -16.61
CA ASP A 50 -3.59 8.08 -16.94
C ASP A 50 -4.83 8.31 -16.05
N ARG A 51 -4.92 7.61 -14.92
CA ARG A 51 -6.07 7.67 -14.00
C ARG A 51 -5.62 8.00 -12.57
N PRO A 52 -5.07 9.21 -12.32
CA PRO A 52 -4.52 9.58 -11.02
C PRO A 52 -5.58 9.55 -9.90
N ASN A 53 -6.84 9.91 -10.20
CA ASN A 53 -7.91 9.87 -9.20
C ASN A 53 -8.27 8.44 -8.79
N ARG A 54 -8.16 7.47 -9.71
CA ARG A 54 -8.34 6.05 -9.39
C ARG A 54 -7.23 5.55 -8.47
N ARG A 55 -5.98 5.98 -8.69
CA ARG A 55 -4.85 5.64 -7.81
C ARG A 55 -5.03 6.26 -6.41
N ARG A 56 -5.48 7.51 -6.32
CA ARG A 56 -5.79 8.18 -5.04
C ARG A 56 -6.89 7.45 -4.27
N ALA A 57 -7.98 7.08 -4.94
CA ALA A 57 -9.05 6.31 -4.29
C ALA A 57 -8.55 4.96 -3.77
N TYR A 58 -7.78 4.23 -4.58
CA TYR A 58 -7.14 2.99 -4.15
C TYR A 58 -6.16 3.21 -3.00
N ALA A 59 -5.39 4.29 -3.02
CA ALA A 59 -4.48 4.67 -1.94
C ALA A 59 -5.19 4.94 -0.61
N VAL A 60 -6.33 5.62 -0.61
CA VAL A 60 -7.13 5.82 0.62
C VAL A 60 -7.56 4.47 1.20
N LEU A 61 -8.04 3.55 0.35
CA LEU A 61 -8.42 2.21 0.78
C LEU A 61 -7.22 1.43 1.33
N GLN A 62 -6.06 1.56 0.70
CA GLN A 62 -4.83 0.90 1.10
C GLN A 62 -4.30 1.42 2.44
N ILE A 63 -4.32 2.74 2.67
CA ILE A 63 -3.97 3.36 3.96
C ILE A 63 -4.93 2.87 5.03
N ALA A 64 -6.25 2.91 4.78
CA ALA A 64 -7.25 2.46 5.74
C ALA A 64 -7.05 0.99 6.12
N ALA A 65 -6.76 0.13 5.14
CA ALA A 65 -6.49 -1.29 5.37
C ALA A 65 -5.17 -1.51 6.15
N GLY A 66 -4.11 -0.74 5.86
CA GLY A 66 -2.86 -0.78 6.60
C GLY A 66 -3.03 -0.34 8.06
N LEU A 67 -3.77 0.75 8.30
CA LEU A 67 -4.12 1.22 9.64
C LEU A 67 -4.97 0.19 10.39
N ALA A 68 -5.96 -0.42 9.73
CA ALA A 68 -6.77 -1.48 10.34
C ALA A 68 -5.93 -2.71 10.69
N LEU A 69 -4.98 -3.09 9.84
CA LEU A 69 -4.05 -4.19 10.10
C LEU A 69 -3.13 -3.87 11.30
N ALA A 70 -2.55 -2.67 11.36
CA ALA A 70 -1.76 -2.21 12.50
C ALA A 70 -2.57 -2.17 13.80
N ALA A 71 -3.79 -1.62 13.77
CA ALA A 71 -4.67 -1.54 14.93
C ALA A 71 -5.05 -2.92 15.49
N ARG A 72 -5.19 -3.93 14.64
CA ARG A 72 -5.44 -5.33 15.06
C ARG A 72 -4.22 -6.00 15.68
N GLN A 73 -3.03 -5.47 15.46
CA GLN A 73 -1.79 -5.92 16.09
C GLN A 73 -1.49 -5.18 17.40
N ALA A 74 -2.04 -3.96 17.55
CA ALA A 74 -1.98 -3.21 18.79
C ALA A 74 -2.53 -4.09 19.91
N THR A 75 -1.61 -4.46 20.78
CA THR A 75 -1.77 -5.52 21.76
C THR A 75 -2.86 -5.13 22.76
N THR A 76 -3.83 -6.02 22.96
CA THR A 76 -4.55 -6.12 24.23
C THR A 76 -3.51 -6.18 25.35
N ARG A 77 -3.20 -5.03 25.95
CA ARG A 77 -2.65 -4.97 27.30
C ARG A 77 -3.78 -5.43 28.23
N ARG A 78 -3.70 -6.68 28.68
CA ARG A 78 -4.22 -7.08 29.99
C ARG A 78 -3.05 -7.58 30.80
#